data_AF-A0AAJ5F376-F1
#
_entry.id   AF-A0AAJ5F376-F1
#
_cell.length_a   1.000
_cell.length_b   1.000
_cell.length_c   1.000
_cell.angle_alpha   90.00
_cell.angle_beta   90.00
_cell.angle_gamma   90.00
#
_symmetry.space_group_name_H-M   'P 1'
#
loop_
_entity.id
_entity.type
_entity.pdbx_description
1 polymer ?
#
loop_
_entity_poly.entity_id
_entity_poly.type
_entity_poly.pdbx_seq_one_letter_code
_entity_poly.pdbx_strand_id
1 'polypeptide(L)'
;MAWSPQDLARLLTDAQNGPHYSLRAALALADGQPPPRIAGLVARLTGSKRALWTGIAHVTGTAGPPDDAGLTRLAEWEGQAVRVLTREQLALRLNGRAVGELLLEHVREILWTAGQIAAQADRVRMA
;
A
#
# COMPACT_ATOMS: atom_id res chain seq x y z
N MET A 1 -12.53 -18.21 2.45
CA MET A 1 -13.06 -17.12 3.30
C MET A 1 -13.10 -15.86 2.44
N ALA A 2 -14.27 -15.28 2.19
CA ALA A 2 -14.38 -14.07 1.37
C ALA A 2 -14.20 -12.84 2.27
N TRP A 3 -13.20 -12.02 1.97
CA TRP A 3 -12.92 -10.79 2.74
C TRP A 3 -13.94 -9.72 2.40
N SER A 4 -14.43 -9.01 3.42
CA SER A 4 -15.24 -7.82 3.18
C SER A 4 -14.35 -6.62 2.80
N PRO A 5 -14.90 -5.60 2.11
CA PRO A 5 -14.19 -4.35 1.89
C PRO A 5 -13.69 -3.71 3.19
N GLN A 6 -14.45 -3.85 4.28
CA GLN A 6 -14.09 -3.29 5.59
C GLN A 6 -12.88 -4.01 6.20
N ASP A 7 -12.82 -5.34 6.08
CA ASP A 7 -11.67 -6.11 6.57
C ASP A 7 -10.40 -5.75 5.78
N LEU A 8 -10.50 -5.64 4.45
CA LEU A 8 -9.37 -5.24 3.60
C LEU A 8 -8.92 -3.80 3.89
N ALA A 9 -9.86 -2.88 4.07
CA ALA A 9 -9.54 -1.50 4.42
C ALA A 9 -8.83 -1.41 5.78
N ARG A 10 -9.24 -2.23 6.75
CA ARG A 10 -8.56 -2.33 8.05
C ARG A 10 -7.15 -2.86 7.90
N LEU A 11 -6.95 -4.00 7.23
CA LEU A 11 -5.63 -4.57 6.99
C LEU A 11 -4.69 -3.59 6.27
N LEU A 12 -5.21 -2.87 5.29
CA LEU A 12 -4.46 -1.87 4.56
C LEU A 12 -4.08 -0.67 5.46
N THR A 13 -5.03 -0.19 6.26
CA THR A 13 -4.79 0.89 7.22
C THR A 13 -3.73 0.48 8.24
N ASP A 14 -3.79 -0.75 8.77
CA ASP A 14 -2.84 -1.27 9.75
C ASP A 14 -1.43 -1.40 9.12
N ALA A 15 -1.32 -1.91 7.89
CA ALA A 15 -0.05 -2.00 7.18
C ALA A 15 0.58 -0.64 6.86
N GLN A 16 -0.24 0.39 6.62
CA GLN A 16 0.24 1.74 6.33
C GLN A 16 0.59 2.51 7.61
N ASN A 17 -0.27 2.45 8.63
CA ASN A 17 -0.32 3.39 9.75
C ASN A 17 -0.21 2.74 11.14
N GLY A 18 -0.09 1.42 11.23
CA GLY A 18 0.05 0.71 12.50
C GLY A 18 1.25 1.20 13.34
N PRO A 19 1.20 1.04 14.67
CA PRO A 19 2.21 1.63 15.57
C PRO A 19 3.59 0.95 15.53
N HIS A 20 3.66 -0.32 15.10
CA HIS A 20 4.89 -1.13 15.18
C HIS A 20 5.35 -1.65 13.82
N TYR A 21 4.49 -2.41 13.13
CA TYR A 21 4.82 -3.07 11.87
C TYR A 21 4.06 -2.42 10.73
N SER A 22 4.48 -1.20 10.36
CA SER A 22 3.84 -0.43 9.31
C SER A 22 4.83 0.40 8.50
N LEU A 23 4.37 0.85 7.34
CA LEU A 23 5.12 1.78 6.50
C LEU A 23 5.45 3.07 7.25
N ARG A 24 4.49 3.67 7.97
CA ARG A 24 4.70 4.88 8.77
C ARG A 24 5.76 4.65 9.85
N ALA A 25 5.67 3.55 10.59
CA ALA A 25 6.64 3.23 11.65
C ALA A 25 8.05 3.03 11.07
N ALA A 26 8.17 2.34 9.93
CA ALA A 26 9.45 2.13 9.27
C ALA A 26 10.06 3.43 8.74
N LEU A 27 9.25 4.32 8.14
CA LEU A 27 9.71 5.62 7.66
C LEU A 27 10.17 6.53 8.80
N ALA A 28 9.52 6.47 9.96
CA ALA A 28 9.94 7.21 11.15
C ALA A 28 11.32 6.79 11.67
N LEU A 29 11.78 5.56 11.38
CA LEU A 29 13.14 5.13 11.73
C LEU A 29 14.22 5.76 10.84
N ALA A 30 13.84 6.24 9.65
CA ALA A 30 14.73 6.78 8.64
C ALA A 30 14.84 8.32 8.68
N ASP A 31 14.62 8.92 9.86
CA ASP A 31 14.56 10.38 10.10
C ASP A 31 15.61 11.17 9.29
N GLY A 32 15.15 12.24 8.62
CA GLY A 32 15.97 13.09 7.74
C GLY A 32 15.81 12.80 6.25
N GLN A 33 16.81 13.20 5.44
CA GLN A 33 16.82 12.92 4.01
C GLN A 33 16.99 11.40 3.82
N PRO A 34 16.02 10.68 3.21
CA PRO A 34 16.11 9.23 3.12
C PRO A 34 17.31 8.83 2.26
N PRO A 35 18.15 7.88 2.71
CA PRO A 35 19.22 7.31 1.91
C PRO A 35 18.69 6.84 0.54
N PRO A 36 19.49 6.88 -0.54
CA PRO A 36 19.02 6.55 -1.90
C PRO A 36 18.31 5.20 -2.00
N ARG A 37 18.71 4.21 -1.20
CA ARG A 37 18.04 2.90 -1.14
C ARG A 37 16.62 2.98 -0.57
N ILE A 38 16.40 3.75 0.50
CA ILE A 38 15.07 3.95 1.09
C ILE A 38 14.21 4.77 0.12
N ALA A 39 14.77 5.80 -0.50
CA ALA A 39 14.08 6.57 -1.54
C ALA A 39 13.63 5.68 -2.73
N GLY A 40 14.48 4.74 -3.17
CA GLY A 40 14.15 3.77 -4.20
C GLY A 40 13.00 2.82 -3.80
N LEU A 41 12.98 2.35 -2.55
CA LEU A 41 11.89 1.52 -2.02
C LEU A 41 10.56 2.30 -1.99
N VAL A 42 10.59 3.55 -1.53
CA VAL A 42 9.42 4.46 -1.50
C VAL A 42 8.90 4.73 -2.91
N ALA A 43 9.78 5.02 -3.86
CA ALA A 43 9.41 5.27 -5.25
C ALA A 43 8.79 4.03 -5.91
N ARG A 44 9.40 2.86 -5.71
CA ARG A 44 8.87 1.58 -6.23
C ARG A 44 7.49 1.27 -5.65
N LEU A 45 7.31 1.41 -4.34
CA LEU A 45 6.01 1.16 -3.72
C LEU A 45 4.95 2.16 -4.21
N THR A 46 5.31 3.42 -4.40
CA THR A 46 4.40 4.44 -4.96
C THR A 46 3.97 4.07 -6.38
N GLY A 47 4.91 3.63 -7.23
CA GLY A 47 4.62 3.14 -8.57
C GLY A 47 3.72 1.91 -8.58
N SER A 48 4.02 0.91 -7.73
CA SER A 48 3.20 -0.30 -7.58
C SER A 48 1.76 0.03 -7.17
N LYS A 49 1.59 0.87 -6.13
CA LYS A 49 0.27 1.35 -5.67
C LYS A 49 -0.54 1.96 -6.81
N ARG A 50 0.05 2.89 -7.56
CA ARG A 50 -0.63 3.56 -8.67
C ARG A 50 -1.02 2.58 -9.76
N ALA A 51 -0.09 1.73 -10.20
CA ALA A 51 -0.37 0.74 -11.24
C ALA A 51 -1.51 -0.21 -10.84
N LEU A 52 -1.49 -0.71 -9.60
CA LEU A 52 -2.54 -1.56 -9.07
C LEU A 52 -3.89 -0.84 -9.07
N TRP A 53 -3.95 0.37 -8.48
CA TRP A 53 -5.20 1.09 -8.33
C TRP A 53 -5.78 1.61 -9.62
N THR A 54 -4.95 1.97 -10.60
CA THR A 54 -5.41 2.27 -11.96
C THR A 54 -6.09 1.04 -12.58
N GLY A 55 -5.50 -0.15 -12.41
CA GLY A 55 -6.11 -1.39 -12.88
C GLY A 55 -7.42 -1.73 -12.15
N ILE A 56 -7.46 -1.56 -10.84
CA ILE A 56 -8.69 -1.78 -10.04
C ILE A 56 -9.78 -0.80 -10.46
N ALA A 57 -9.46 0.49 -10.57
CA ALA A 57 -10.40 1.52 -11.01
C ALA A 57 -10.98 1.19 -12.39
N HIS A 58 -10.14 0.73 -13.32
CA HIS A 58 -10.57 0.33 -14.65
C HIS A 58 -11.62 -0.81 -14.62
N VAL A 59 -11.39 -1.87 -13.84
CA VAL A 59 -12.33 -3.01 -13.81
C VAL A 59 -13.56 -2.76 -12.92
N THR A 60 -13.43 -1.94 -11.89
CA THR A 60 -14.53 -1.67 -10.93
C THR A 60 -15.39 -0.47 -11.29
N GLY A 61 -14.94 0.38 -12.22
CA GLY A 61 -15.58 1.65 -12.56
C GLY A 61 -15.46 2.73 -11.47
N THR A 62 -14.52 2.56 -10.52
CA THR A 62 -14.28 3.52 -9.44
C THR A 62 -13.28 4.60 -9.84
N ALA A 63 -13.14 5.64 -9.01
CA ALA A 63 -12.15 6.68 -9.22
C ALA A 63 -10.72 6.13 -9.13
N GLY A 64 -9.85 6.55 -10.06
CA GLY A 64 -8.44 6.20 -10.07
C GLY A 64 -7.63 6.88 -8.95
N PRO A 65 -6.37 6.46 -8.77
CA PRO A 65 -5.49 7.09 -7.79
C PRO A 65 -5.16 8.54 -8.17
N PRO A 66 -4.92 9.44 -7.20
CA PRO A 66 -4.52 10.82 -7.47
C PRO A 66 -3.14 10.92 -8.15
N ASP A 67 -3.06 11.71 -9.23
CA ASP A 67 -1.89 11.78 -10.13
C ASP A 67 -0.63 12.43 -9.53
N ASP A 68 -0.74 13.30 -8.52
CA ASP A 68 0.40 13.99 -7.90
C ASP A 68 0.58 13.66 -6.40
N ALA A 69 -0.06 12.59 -5.93
CA ALA A 69 0.09 12.16 -4.55
C ALA A 69 1.45 11.47 -4.32
N GLY A 70 2.21 11.98 -3.36
CA GLY A 70 3.29 11.23 -2.72
C GLY A 70 2.76 10.05 -1.90
N LEU A 71 3.66 9.16 -1.47
CA LEU A 71 3.32 7.88 -0.84
C LEU A 71 2.33 8.00 0.34
N THR A 72 2.49 9.00 1.21
CA THR A 72 1.61 9.22 2.37
C THR A 72 0.18 9.55 1.96
N ARG A 73 0.02 10.53 1.06
CA ARG A 73 -1.31 10.93 0.57
C ARG A 73 -1.97 9.81 -0.22
N LEU A 74 -1.18 9.04 -0.96
CA LEU A 74 -1.69 7.86 -1.67
C LEU A 74 -2.18 6.82 -0.66
N ALA A 75 -1.40 6.52 0.38
CA ALA A 75 -1.79 5.56 1.43
C ALA A 75 -3.14 5.92 2.08
N GLU A 76 -3.31 7.18 2.50
CA GLU A 76 -4.57 7.67 3.08
C GLU A 76 -5.76 7.51 2.12
N TRP A 77 -5.55 7.83 0.84
CA TRP A 77 -6.57 7.66 -0.19
C TRP A 77 -6.96 6.20 -0.38
N GLU A 78 -6.01 5.26 -0.41
CA GLU A 78 -6.31 3.83 -0.63
C GLU A 78 -7.24 3.28 0.45
N GLY A 79 -7.06 3.70 1.71
CA GLY A 79 -7.91 3.29 2.81
C GLY A 79 -9.38 3.68 2.60
N GLN A 80 -9.65 4.83 1.95
CA GLN A 80 -10.99 5.24 1.57
C GLN A 80 -11.46 4.54 0.29
N ALA A 81 -10.57 4.37 -0.68
CA ALA A 81 -10.87 3.69 -1.95
C ALA A 81 -11.33 2.25 -1.74
N VAL A 82 -10.72 1.50 -0.81
CA VAL A 82 -11.18 0.14 -0.49
C VAL A 82 -12.56 0.15 0.17
N ARG A 83 -12.86 1.13 1.04
CA ARG A 83 -14.13 1.19 1.79
C ARG A 83 -15.35 1.39 0.90
N VAL A 84 -15.18 2.02 -0.26
CA VAL A 84 -16.26 2.28 -1.21
C VAL A 84 -16.49 1.11 -2.19
N LEU A 85 -15.63 0.09 -2.19
CA LEU A 85 -15.83 -1.10 -3.01
C LEU A 85 -16.99 -1.96 -2.47
N THR A 86 -17.74 -2.57 -3.40
CA THR A 86 -18.73 -3.60 -3.06
C THR A 86 -18.10 -5.00 -3.08
N ARG A 87 -18.82 -6.01 -2.56
CA ARG A 87 -18.34 -7.40 -2.59
C ARG A 87 -18.25 -7.93 -4.03
N GLU A 88 -19.16 -7.50 -4.89
CA GLU A 88 -19.18 -7.84 -6.31
C GLU A 88 -17.94 -7.26 -6.99
N GLN A 89 -17.59 -6.00 -6.70
CA GLN A 89 -16.37 -5.37 -7.19
C GLN A 89 -15.09 -6.07 -6.72
N LEU A 90 -15.06 -6.60 -5.49
CA LEU A 90 -13.93 -7.41 -5.01
C LEU A 90 -13.78 -8.75 -5.75
N ALA A 91 -14.87 -9.27 -6.34
CA ALA A 91 -14.86 -10.51 -7.12
C ALA A 91 -14.51 -10.30 -8.60
N LEU A 92 -14.51 -9.06 -9.09
CA LEU A 92 -14.08 -8.73 -10.45
C LEU A 92 -12.61 -9.10 -10.66
N ARG A 93 -12.25 -9.44 -11.90
CA ARG A 93 -10.91 -9.94 -12.23
C ARG A 93 -10.07 -8.88 -12.94
N LEU A 94 -8.85 -8.71 -12.45
CA LEU A 94 -7.79 -7.97 -13.10
C LEU A 94 -6.64 -8.94 -13.37
N ASN A 95 -6.21 -9.05 -14.64
CA ASN A 95 -5.15 -9.99 -15.07
C ASN A 95 -5.36 -11.43 -14.56
N GLY A 96 -6.62 -11.89 -14.58
CA GLY A 96 -6.97 -13.24 -14.18
C GLY A 96 -6.96 -13.48 -12.66
N ARG A 97 -6.95 -12.45 -11.81
CA ARG A 97 -7.05 -12.57 -10.34
C ARG A 97 -8.12 -11.66 -9.77
N ALA A 98 -8.75 -12.07 -8.67
CA ALA A 98 -9.82 -11.27 -8.06
C ALA A 98 -9.24 -10.00 -7.42
N VAL A 99 -9.94 -8.86 -7.52
CA VAL A 99 -9.53 -7.60 -6.89
C VAL A 99 -9.23 -7.78 -5.40
N GLY A 100 -10.06 -8.53 -4.67
CA GLY A 100 -9.81 -8.82 -3.25
C GLY A 100 -8.50 -9.57 -2.98
N GLU A 101 -8.09 -10.48 -3.88
CA GLU A 101 -6.82 -11.21 -3.75
C GLU A 101 -5.63 -10.29 -4.01
N LEU A 102 -5.75 -9.38 -4.97
CA LEU A 102 -4.73 -8.39 -5.30
C LEU A 102 -4.55 -7.40 -4.15
N LEU A 103 -5.64 -6.96 -3.52
CA LEU A 103 -5.58 -6.08 -2.35
C LEU A 103 -4.91 -6.76 -1.14
N LEU A 104 -5.12 -8.06 -0.92
CA LEU A 104 -4.40 -8.80 0.13
C LEU A 104 -2.91 -8.94 -0.16
N GLU A 105 -2.55 -9.21 -1.41
CA GLU A 105 -1.14 -9.24 -1.81
C GLU A 105 -0.50 -7.87 -1.65
N HIS A 106 -1.23 -6.81 -1.99
CA HIS A 106 -0.79 -5.44 -1.79
C HIS A 106 -0.50 -5.11 -0.33
N VAL A 107 -1.37 -5.55 0.60
CA VAL A 107 -1.11 -5.45 2.05
C VAL A 107 0.23 -6.11 2.41
N ARG A 108 0.52 -7.29 1.86
CA ARG A 108 1.78 -8.00 2.10
C ARG A 108 2.98 -7.26 1.48
N GLU A 109 2.84 -6.68 0.28
CA GLU A 109 3.88 -5.86 -0.33
C GLU A 109 4.24 -4.64 0.55
N ILE A 110 3.22 -3.98 1.12
CA ILE A 110 3.42 -2.85 2.02
C ILE A 110 4.20 -3.28 3.26
N LEU A 111 3.79 -4.36 3.92
CA LEU A 111 4.46 -4.88 5.12
C LEU A 111 5.90 -5.33 4.81
N TRP A 112 6.11 -6.00 3.67
CA TRP A 112 7.42 -6.42 3.21
C TRP A 112 8.34 -5.22 2.95
N THR A 113 7.83 -4.20 2.27
CA THR A 113 8.57 -2.95 2.01
C THR A 113 8.88 -2.21 3.31
N ALA A 114 7.94 -2.15 4.25
CA ALA A 114 8.16 -1.58 5.57
C ALA A 114 9.30 -2.28 6.32
N GLY A 115 9.34 -3.62 6.28
CA GLY A 115 10.45 -4.40 6.86
C GLY A 115 11.81 -4.09 6.22
N GLN A 116 11.85 -3.94 4.88
CA GLN A 116 13.07 -3.55 4.18
C GLN A 116 13.55 -2.14 4.55
N ILE A 117 12.63 -1.19 4.67
CA ILE A 117 12.94 0.17 5.11
C ILE A 117 13.51 0.16 6.52
N ALA A 118 12.85 -0.53 7.46
CA ALA A 118 13.32 -0.64 8.85
C ALA A 118 14.72 -1.26 8.94
N ALA A 119 14.96 -2.37 8.23
CA ALA A 119 16.27 -3.01 8.18
C ALA A 119 17.35 -2.12 7.57
N GLN A 120 17.02 -1.31 6.56
CA GLN A 120 17.96 -0.38 5.96
C GLN A 120 18.23 0.83 6.86
N ALA A 121 17.24 1.31 7.59
CA ALA A 121 17.39 2.40 8.56
C ALA A 121 18.30 1.98 9.73
N ASP A 122 18.14 0.77 10.25
CA ASP A 122 18.97 0.25 11.33
C ASP A 122 20.45 0.10 10.91
N ARG A 123 20.71 -0.37 9.69
CA ARG A 123 22.08 -0.42 9.14
C ARG A 123 22.74 0.95 9.05
N VAL A 124 21.99 1.99 8.72
CA VAL A 124 22.52 3.37 8.65
C VAL A 124 22.82 3.91 10.04
N ARG A 125 22.06 3.52 11.06
CA ARG A 125 22.32 3.91 12.45
C ARG A 125 23.56 3.23 13.05
N MET A 126 23.85 2.00 12.61
CA MET A 126 24.98 1.20 13.11
C MET A 126 26.30 1.42 12.36
N ALA A 127 26.29 2.19 11.26
CA ALA A 127 27.45 2.50 10.42
C ALA A 127 28.08 3.85 10.83
#